data_AF-A0A7V4Y7H1-F1
#
_entry.id   AF-A0A7V4Y7H1-F1
#
_cell.length_a   1.000
_cell.length_b   1.000
_cell.length_c   1.000
_cell.angle_alpha   90.00
_cell.angle_beta   90.00
_cell.angle_gamma   90.00
#
_symmetry.space_group_name_H-M   'P 1'
#
loop_
_entity.id
_entity.type
_entity.pdbx_description
1 polymer ?
#
loop_
_entity_poly.entity_id
_entity_poly.type
_entity_poly.pdbx_seq_one_letter_code
_entity_poly.pdbx_strand_id
1 'polypeptide(L)'
;MPFKVLFMAHAPDADPEKHRCLLETSLYKLFVVVVRNQAQAMEVARKMAQEEGIHSILLCPGFTHSDVAQIQAVVGDSVGIGVARTDGPGSKVVQKVMAEAGWFRS
;
A
#
# COMPACT_ATOMS: atom_id res chain seq x y z
N MET A 1 23.65 -0.40 -2.59
CA MET A 1 22.31 -0.07 -3.12
C MET A 1 21.32 -0.14 -1.96
N PRO A 2 20.54 0.92 -1.67
CA PRO A 2 19.54 0.85 -0.61
C PRO A 2 18.38 -0.06 -1.03
N PHE A 3 17.79 -0.76 -0.06
CA PHE A 3 16.58 -1.55 -0.28
C PHE A 3 15.37 -0.62 -0.46
N LYS A 4 14.79 -0.63 -1.66
CA LYS A 4 13.64 0.20 -2.03
C LYS A 4 12.32 -0.52 -1.82
N VAL A 5 11.41 0.07 -1.05
CA VAL A 5 10.13 -0.52 -0.68
C VAL A 5 9.01 0.50 -0.83
N LEU A 6 7.89 0.06 -1.38
CA LEU A 6 6.64 0.81 -1.40
C LEU A 6 5.70 0.30 -0.31
N PHE A 7 5.31 1.15 0.64
CA PHE A 7 4.19 0.93 1.52
C PHE A 7 2.92 1.54 0.91
N MET A 8 1.85 0.75 0.82
CA MET A 8 0.54 1.23 0.39
C MET A 8 -0.56 0.94 1.40
N ALA A 9 -1.42 1.94 1.59
CA ALA A 9 -2.65 1.84 2.36
C ALA A 9 -3.83 2.43 1.57
N HIS A 10 -5.03 1.96 1.88
CA HIS A 10 -6.25 2.57 1.37
C HIS A 10 -6.73 3.69 2.29
N ALA A 11 -7.34 4.75 1.75
CA ALA A 11 -8.23 5.67 2.47
C ALA A 11 -9.21 6.33 1.49
N PRO A 12 -10.51 6.47 1.81
CA PRO A 12 -11.55 6.86 0.84
C PRO A 12 -11.38 8.28 0.29
N ASP A 13 -10.71 9.17 1.02
CA ASP A 13 -10.41 10.55 0.67
C ASP A 13 -9.01 10.72 0.07
N ALA A 14 -8.30 9.62 -0.21
CA ALA A 14 -6.91 9.70 -0.62
C ALA A 14 -6.70 10.30 -2.03
N ASP A 15 -5.70 11.17 -2.11
CA ASP A 15 -5.13 11.67 -3.36
C ASP A 15 -3.66 11.21 -3.40
N PRO A 16 -3.29 10.22 -4.23
CA PRO A 16 -1.95 9.62 -4.21
C PRO A 16 -0.84 10.59 -4.62
N GLU A 17 -1.16 11.69 -5.30
CA GLU A 17 -0.18 12.72 -5.64
C GLU A 17 0.12 13.63 -4.44
N LYS A 18 -0.82 13.78 -3.49
CA LYS A 18 -0.66 14.60 -2.29
C LYS A 18 -0.29 13.78 -1.05
N HIS A 19 -0.93 12.62 -0.89
CA HIS A 19 -0.81 11.75 0.28
C HIS A 19 0.30 10.73 0.07
N ARG A 20 1.52 11.25 -0.06
CA ARG A 20 2.74 10.46 -0.25
C ARG A 20 3.91 11.05 0.51
N CYS A 21 4.86 10.20 0.93
CA CYS A 21 6.13 10.66 1.45
C CYS A 21 7.26 9.66 1.15
N LEU A 22 8.48 10.11 1.39
CA LEU A 22 9.71 9.35 1.20
C LEU A 22 10.53 9.40 2.49
N LEU A 23 10.91 8.24 3.01
CA LEU A 23 11.79 8.08 4.17
C LEU A 23 13.06 7.34 3.73
N GLU A 24 14.22 7.92 4.05
CA GLU A 24 15.51 7.43 3.55
C GLU A 24 16.53 7.25 4.66
N THR A 25 17.29 6.16 4.54
CA THR A 25 18.52 5.88 5.29
C THR A 25 19.59 5.42 4.29
N SER A 26 20.81 5.17 4.77
CA SER A 26 21.88 4.62 3.92
C SER A 26 21.55 3.22 3.34
N LEU A 27 20.67 2.46 3.99
CA LEU A 27 20.35 1.07 3.61
C LEU A 27 18.92 0.88 3.10
N TYR A 28 18.04 1.88 3.23
CA TYR A 28 16.61 1.71 3.01
C TYR A 28 15.97 2.97 2.42
N LYS A 29 15.11 2.80 1.41
CA LYS A 29 14.27 3.84 0.80
C LYS A 29 12.81 3.39 0.88
N LEU A 30 12.03 4.00 1.77
CA LEU A 30 10.61 3.70 1.97
C LEU A 30 9.75 4.76 1.30
N PHE A 31 9.04 4.38 0.26
CA PHE A 31 7.96 5.18 -0.31
C PHE A 31 6.68 4.83 0.42
N VAL A 32 5.92 5.84 0.85
CA VAL A 32 4.62 5.66 1.48
C VAL A 32 3.61 6.36 0.58
N VAL A 33 2.58 5.64 0.12
CA VAL A 33 1.50 6.22 -0.69
C VAL A 33 0.16 5.73 -0.17
N VAL A 34 -0.78 6.65 0.03
CA VAL A 34 -2.16 6.32 0.34
C VAL A 34 -2.99 6.44 -0.94
N VAL A 35 -3.73 5.39 -1.27
CA VAL A 35 -4.54 5.31 -2.50
C VAL A 35 -6.01 5.17 -2.14
N ARG A 36 -6.90 5.68 -2.99
CA ARG A 36 -8.33 5.66 -2.71
C ARG A 36 -8.97 4.30 -2.97
N ASN A 37 -8.47 3.62 -4.01
CA ASN A 37 -9.05 2.39 -4.50
C ASN A 37 -8.01 1.54 -5.22
N GLN A 38 -8.42 0.33 -5.57
CA GLN A 38 -7.57 -0.66 -6.19
C GLN A 38 -7.02 -0.23 -7.57
N ALA A 39 -7.78 0.54 -8.35
CA ALA A 39 -7.30 1.06 -9.64
C ALA A 39 -6.08 1.97 -9.45
N GLN A 40 -6.15 2.88 -8.47
CA GLN A 40 -5.02 3.72 -8.10
C GLN A 40 -3.87 2.90 -7.50
N ALA A 41 -4.16 1.88 -6.68
CA ALA A 41 -3.12 0.99 -6.16
C ALA A 41 -2.30 0.32 -7.28
N MET A 42 -2.99 -0.19 -8.31
CA MET A 42 -2.34 -0.78 -9.48
C MET A 42 -1.53 0.24 -10.28
N GLU A 43 -2.05 1.45 -10.47
CA GLU A 43 -1.32 2.53 -11.18
C GLU A 43 -0.05 2.93 -10.43
N VAL A 44 -0.15 3.17 -9.13
CA VAL A 44 1.00 3.52 -8.27
C VAL A 44 2.01 2.38 -8.27
N ALA A 45 1.57 1.14 -8.08
CA ALA A 45 2.48 -0.01 -8.09
C ALA A 45 3.25 -0.13 -9.41
N ARG A 46 2.57 0.05 -10.55
CA ARG A 46 3.20 0.05 -11.88
C ARG A 46 4.26 1.14 -12.01
N LYS A 47 3.91 2.39 -11.69
CA LYS A 47 4.83 3.53 -11.79
C LYS A 47 6.05 3.34 -10.91
N MET A 48 5.84 2.93 -9.66
CA MET A 48 6.93 2.69 -8.70
C MET A 48 7.86 1.55 -9.13
N ALA A 49 7.32 0.48 -9.71
CA ALA A 49 8.14 -0.60 -10.27
C ALA A 49 8.98 -0.13 -11.47
N GLN A 50 8.40 0.68 -12.37
CA GLN A 50 9.06 1.13 -13.60
C GLN A 50 10.06 2.27 -13.37
N GLU A 51 9.68 3.28 -12.58
CA GLU A 51 10.43 4.52 -12.43
C GLU A 51 11.46 4.43 -11.29
N GLU A 52 11.06 3.87 -10.15
CA GLU A 52 11.92 3.79 -8.97
C GLU A 52 12.66 2.45 -8.86
N GLY A 53 12.20 1.40 -9.55
CA GLY A 53 12.77 0.06 -9.46
C GLY A 53 12.68 -0.50 -8.05
N ILE A 54 11.49 -0.45 -7.43
CA ILE A 54 11.26 -0.99 -6.10
C ILE A 54 11.49 -2.51 -6.06
N HIS A 55 11.98 -3.02 -4.92
CA HIS A 55 12.20 -4.45 -4.72
C HIS A 55 11.02 -5.14 -4.04
N SER A 56 10.22 -4.39 -3.28
CA SER A 56 9.04 -4.93 -2.61
C SER A 56 7.92 -3.92 -2.38
N ILE A 57 6.71 -4.44 -2.19
CA ILE A 57 5.52 -3.71 -1.79
C ILE A 57 5.01 -4.29 -0.47
N LEU A 58 4.81 -3.42 0.53
CA LEU A 58 4.18 -3.74 1.81
C LEU A 58 2.75 -3.16 1.84
N LEU A 59 1.76 -4.03 1.97
CA LEU A 59 0.35 -3.68 1.92
C LEU A 59 -0.28 -3.66 3.32
N CYS A 60 -1.09 -2.64 3.59
CA CYS A 60 -1.95 -2.58 4.77
C CYS A 60 -2.96 -3.76 4.78
N PRO A 61 -3.47 -4.24 5.94
CA PRO A 61 -4.35 -5.42 6.00
C PRO A 61 -5.68 -5.29 5.24
N GLY A 62 -6.04 -4.11 4.74
CA GLY A 62 -7.26 -3.88 3.97
C GLY A 62 -7.22 -4.39 2.52
N PHE A 63 -6.08 -4.85 2.02
CA PHE A 63 -5.96 -5.46 0.70
C PHE A 63 -6.43 -6.92 0.73
N THR A 64 -7.34 -7.28 -0.16
CA THR A 64 -7.82 -8.67 -0.31
C THR A 64 -6.82 -9.53 -1.07
N HIS A 65 -7.00 -10.86 -1.05
CA HIS A 65 -6.19 -11.76 -1.87
C HIS A 65 -6.27 -11.46 -3.38
N SER A 66 -7.44 -11.03 -3.86
CA SER A 66 -7.61 -10.62 -5.26
C SER A 66 -6.81 -9.34 -5.55
N ASP A 67 -6.83 -8.37 -4.64
CA ASP A 67 -6.10 -7.13 -4.81
C ASP A 67 -4.58 -7.37 -4.89
N VAL A 68 -4.08 -8.26 -4.02
CA VAL A 68 -2.68 -8.69 -4.02
C VAL A 68 -2.30 -9.34 -5.34
N ALA A 69 -3.13 -10.27 -5.84
CA ALA A 69 -2.87 -10.95 -7.11
C ALA A 69 -2.86 -9.97 -8.31
N GLN A 70 -3.78 -9.01 -8.33
CA GLN A 70 -3.82 -7.97 -9.36
C GLN A 70 -2.58 -7.07 -9.31
N ILE A 71 -2.13 -6.66 -8.12
CA ILE A 71 -0.90 -5.88 -7.96
C ILE A 71 0.29 -6.69 -8.46
N GLN A 72 0.41 -7.97 -8.08
CA GLN A 72 1.49 -8.85 -8.55
C GLN A 72 1.54 -8.93 -10.08
N ALA A 73 0.38 -9.12 -10.72
CA ALA A 73 0.29 -9.20 -12.18
C ALA A 73 0.76 -7.91 -12.88
N VAL A 74 0.61 -6.76 -12.22
CA VAL A 74 1.01 -5.46 -12.75
C VAL A 74 2.51 -5.19 -12.60
N VAL A 75 3.11 -5.62 -11.49
CA VAL A 75 4.53 -5.36 -11.19
C VAL A 75 5.47 -6.48 -11.66
N GLY A 76 4.94 -7.67 -11.96
CA GLY A 76 5.70 -8.84 -12.39
C GLY A 76 6.46 -9.53 -11.24
N ASP A 77 7.21 -10.57 -11.57
CA ASP A 77 7.81 -11.48 -10.58
C ASP A 77 9.09 -10.93 -9.91
N SER A 78 9.57 -9.75 -10.33
CA SER A 78 10.78 -9.11 -9.78
C SER A 78 10.51 -8.28 -8.52
N VAL A 79 9.24 -8.09 -8.13
CA VAL A 79 8.83 -7.32 -6.95
C VAL A 79 8.12 -8.23 -5.97
N GLY A 80 8.65 -8.33 -4.75
CA GLY A 80 8.03 -9.10 -3.68
C GLY A 80 6.84 -8.37 -3.06
N ILE A 81 5.72 -9.06 -2.83
CA ILE A 81 4.55 -8.48 -2.13
C ILE A 81 4.43 -9.08 -0.74
N GLY A 82 4.39 -8.23 0.28
CA GLY A 82 4.09 -8.56 1.67
C GLY A 82 2.80 -7.89 2.12
N VAL A 83 1.99 -8.59 2.92
CA VAL A 83 0.76 -8.05 3.50
C VAL A 83 0.91 -8.02 5.02
N ALA A 84 0.67 -6.86 5.61
CA ALA A 84 0.64 -6.71 7.06
C ALA A 84 -0.58 -7.47 7.62
N ARG A 85 -0.41 -8.07 8.81
CA ARG A 85 -1.46 -8.79 9.52
C ARG A 85 -1.76 -8.09 10.83
N THR A 86 -3.04 -7.75 11.06
CA THR A 86 -3.55 -7.38 12.38
C THR A 86 -4.14 -8.62 13.05
N ASP A 87 -3.96 -8.77 14.36
CA ASP A 87 -4.57 -9.84 15.13
C ASP A 87 -6.09 -9.63 15.27
N GLY A 88 -6.83 -10.70 15.56
CA GLY A 88 -8.30 -10.67 15.60
C GLY A 88 -8.88 -9.58 16.52
N PRO A 89 -8.43 -9.47 17.79
CA PRO A 89 -8.83 -8.38 18.67
C PRO A 89 -8.48 -6.99 18.13
N GLY A 90 -7.25 -6.80 17.62
CA GLY A 90 -6.82 -5.54 17.03
C GLY A 90 -7.66 -5.12 15.82
N SER A 91 -8.02 -6.06 14.94
CA SER A 91 -8.87 -5.78 13.78
C SER A 91 -10.23 -5.22 14.17
N LYS A 92 -10.82 -5.67 15.28
CA LYS A 92 -12.11 -5.13 15.78
C LYS A 92 -11.98 -3.70 16.25
N VAL A 93 -10.88 -3.37 16.95
CA VAL A 93 -10.61 -2.00 17.41
C VAL A 93 -10.45 -1.07 16.20
N VAL A 94 -9.64 -1.48 15.23
CA VAL A 94 -9.40 -0.71 14.00
C VAL A 94 -10.71 -0.50 13.22
N GLN A 95 -11.50 -1.55 12.98
CA GLN A 95 -12.77 -1.44 12.25
C GLN A 95 -13.76 -0.49 12.92
N LYS A 96 -13.86 -0.53 14.26
CA LYS A 96 -14.74 0.37 15.02
C LYS A 96 -14.35 1.84 14.79
N VAL A 97 -13.07 2.16 14.95
CA VAL A 97 -12.56 3.54 14.80
C VAL A 97 -12.70 4.02 13.35
N MET A 98 -12.44 3.17 12.36
CA MET A 98 -12.68 3.50 10.95
C MET A 98 -14.15 3.84 10.69
N ALA A 99 -15.10 3.07 11.24
CA ALA A 99 -16.51 3.36 11.09
C ALA A 99 -16.91 4.70 11.73
N GLU A 100 -16.40 5.00 12.93
CA GLU A 100 -16.61 6.27 13.63
C GLU A 100 -16.03 7.47 12.83
N ALA A 101 -14.87 7.27 12.19
CA ALA A 101 -14.24 8.25 11.30
C ALA A 101 -14.97 8.42 9.96
N GLY A 102 -16.03 7.64 9.69
CA GLY A 102 -16.82 7.74 8.47
C GLY A 102 -16.23 7.02 7.26
N TRP A 103 -15.27 6.11 7.48
CA TRP A 103 -14.53 5.42 6.41
C TRP A 103 -15.42 4.62 5.43
N PHE A 104 -16.59 4.18 5.89
CA PHE A 104 -17.51 3.34 5.14
C PHE A 104 -18.79 4.07 4.70
N ARG A 105 -18.84 5.40 4.83
CA ARG A 105 -20.00 6.19 4.39
C ARG A 105 -19.89 6.42 2.88
N SER A 106 -20.95 6.05 2.15
CA SER A 106 -21.10 6.23 0.70
C SER A 106 -21.40 7.66 0.31
#